data_AF-A0A0Q5NIM6-F1
#
_entry.id   AF-A0A0Q5NIM6-F1
#
_cell.length_a   1.000
_cell.length_b   1.000
_cell.length_c   1.000
_cell.angle_alpha   90.00
_cell.angle_beta   90.00
_cell.angle_gamma   90.00
#
_symmetry.space_group_name_H-M   'P 1'
#
loop_
_entity.id
_entity.type
_entity.pdbx_description
1 polymer ?
#
loop_
_entity_poly.entity_id
_entity_poly.type
_entity_poly.pdbx_seq_one_letter_code
_entity_poly.pdbx_strand_id
1 'polypeptide(L)'
;MRNQRSRIILDTNLWISFLITNDFSKLDEIIFSKKSILVFSQELLEEFLEVAKRPKLRRYFNQVDLEDLLVTIDEYGEFIKVKTILNICRDEKDNFLLSLCVDGNADFLITGDKDLLILNEINQTKITTISAFLNDNFEDILDH
;
A
#
# COMPACT_ATOMS: atom_id res chain seq x y z
N MET A 1 -13.25 -4.73 23.28
CA MET A 1 -11.85 -4.80 22.81
C MET A 1 -11.85 -4.37 21.36
N ARG A 2 -10.89 -3.54 20.92
CA ARG A 2 -11.00 -2.66 19.76
C ARG A 2 -11.27 -3.45 18.47
N ASN A 3 -12.49 -3.32 17.97
CA ASN A 3 -12.95 -3.86 16.69
C ASN A 3 -12.45 -2.96 15.54
N GLN A 4 -11.15 -2.65 15.52
CA GLN A 4 -10.59 -1.61 14.67
C GLN A 4 -9.94 -2.24 13.44
N ARG A 5 -10.39 -1.83 12.24
CA ARG A 5 -9.79 -2.23 10.99
C ARG A 5 -8.39 -1.62 10.87
N SER A 6 -7.41 -2.42 10.50
CA SER A 6 -6.04 -2.02 10.22
C SER A 6 -6.00 -1.11 8.99
N ARG A 7 -5.36 0.04 9.11
CA ARG A 7 -5.19 1.01 8.03
C ARG A 7 -3.88 0.72 7.33
N ILE A 8 -3.96 0.36 6.05
CA ILE A 8 -2.83 -0.21 5.31
C ILE A 8 -2.55 0.65 4.10
N ILE A 9 -1.29 1.05 3.94
CA ILE A 9 -0.78 1.65 2.72
C ILE A 9 -0.02 0.58 1.97
N LEU A 10 -0.33 0.42 0.68
CA LEU A 10 0.43 -0.42 -0.24
C LEU A 10 1.27 0.48 -1.14
N ASP A 11 2.57 0.26 -1.16
CA ASP A 11 3.52 0.91 -2.05
C ASP A 11 3.14 0.71 -3.53
N THR A 12 3.38 1.74 -4.37
CA THR A 12 3.27 1.71 -5.83
C THR A 12 3.82 0.43 -6.46
N ASN A 13 4.98 -0.04 -6.01
CA ASN A 13 5.62 -1.22 -6.56
C ASN A 13 4.80 -2.51 -6.37
N LEU A 14 3.99 -2.60 -5.30
CA LEU A 14 3.10 -3.74 -5.08
C LEU A 14 1.92 -3.72 -6.04
N TRP A 15 1.29 -2.55 -6.25
CA TRP A 15 0.21 -2.41 -7.24
C TRP A 15 0.66 -2.82 -8.64
N ILE A 16 1.85 -2.37 -9.04
CA ILE A 16 2.47 -2.75 -10.32
C ILE A 16 2.80 -4.25 -10.35
N SER A 17 3.26 -4.83 -9.24
CA SER A 17 3.52 -6.27 -9.14
C SER A 17 2.26 -7.09 -9.34
N PHE A 18 1.12 -6.70 -8.73
CA PHE A 18 -0.15 -7.40 -8.91
C PHE A 18 -0.60 -7.39 -10.37
N LEU A 19 -0.51 -6.24 -11.05
CA LEU A 19 -0.79 -6.16 -12.48
C LEU A 19 0.14 -7.03 -13.34
N ILE A 20 1.46 -7.01 -13.06
CA ILE A 20 2.43 -7.77 -13.86
C ILE A 20 2.23 -9.29 -13.71
N THR A 21 1.92 -9.73 -12.49
CA THR A 21 1.74 -11.16 -12.18
C THR A 21 0.34 -11.66 -12.50
N ASN A 22 -0.62 -10.75 -12.64
CA ASN A 22 -2.06 -11.05 -12.68
C ASN A 22 -2.50 -11.94 -11.49
N ASP A 23 -1.83 -11.76 -10.35
CA ASP A 23 -2.11 -12.47 -9.10
C ASP A 23 -2.53 -11.45 -8.03
N PHE A 24 -3.84 -11.40 -7.80
CA PHE A 24 -4.47 -10.53 -6.81
C PHE A 24 -4.80 -11.27 -5.51
N SER A 25 -4.42 -12.55 -5.35
CA SER A 25 -4.79 -13.36 -4.19
C SER A 25 -4.39 -12.73 -2.85
N LYS A 26 -3.20 -12.13 -2.79
CA LYS A 26 -2.71 -11.40 -1.61
C LYS A 26 -3.45 -10.09 -1.37
N LEU A 27 -3.85 -9.39 -2.44
CA LEU A 27 -4.65 -8.18 -2.33
C LEU A 27 -6.05 -8.50 -1.82
N ASP A 28 -6.66 -9.56 -2.37
CA ASP A 28 -7.94 -10.10 -1.96
C ASP A 28 -7.92 -10.49 -0.48
N GLU A 29 -6.87 -11.17 -0.02
CA GLU A 29 -6.69 -11.52 1.39
C GLU A 29 -6.66 -10.29 2.30
N ILE A 30 -5.94 -9.24 1.87
CA ILE A 30 -5.90 -7.96 2.59
C ILE A 30 -7.30 -7.33 2.63
N ILE A 31 -7.98 -7.16 1.49
CA ILE A 31 -9.27 -6.47 1.36
C ILE A 31 -10.42 -7.28 2.00
N PHE A 32 -10.58 -8.55 1.63
CA PHE A 32 -11.72 -9.37 2.03
C PHE A 32 -11.65 -9.91 3.46
N SER A 33 -10.51 -9.74 4.15
CA SER A 33 -10.45 -9.97 5.60
C SER A 33 -11.50 -9.16 6.39
N LYS A 34 -12.09 -8.10 5.79
CA LYS A 34 -12.97 -7.08 6.43
C LYS A 34 -12.35 -6.41 7.65
N LYS A 35 -11.06 -6.64 7.87
CA LYS A 35 -10.25 -6.16 8.98
C LYS A 35 -9.28 -5.09 8.53
N SER A 36 -9.33 -4.66 7.26
CA SER A 36 -8.44 -3.64 6.72
C SER A 36 -9.21 -2.49 6.07
N ILE A 37 -8.53 -1.35 5.97
CA ILE A 37 -8.89 -0.19 5.14
C ILE A 37 -7.65 0.15 4.35
N LEU A 38 -7.75 0.20 3.02
CA LEU A 38 -6.65 0.68 2.19
C LEU A 38 -6.59 2.20 2.24
N VAL A 39 -5.42 2.75 2.49
CA VAL A 39 -5.20 4.18 2.60
C VAL A 39 -4.40 4.65 1.38
N PHE A 40 -4.92 5.68 0.72
CA PHE A 40 -4.32 6.26 -0.48
C PHE A 40 -4.10 7.76 -0.34
N SER A 41 -3.14 8.29 -1.08
CA SER A 41 -3.07 9.71 -1.41
C SER A 41 -3.26 9.89 -2.90
N GLN A 42 -3.55 11.13 -3.31
CA GLN A 42 -3.53 11.51 -4.72
C GLN A 42 -2.16 11.21 -5.36
N GLU A 43 -1.08 11.50 -4.65
CA GLU A 43 0.30 11.30 -5.12
C GLU A 43 0.63 9.82 -5.33
N LEU A 44 0.19 8.93 -4.42
CA LEU A 44 0.33 7.48 -4.57
C LEU A 44 -0.37 6.97 -5.83
N LEU A 45 -1.61 7.42 -6.06
CA LEU A 45 -2.38 7.04 -7.24
C LEU A 45 -1.73 7.57 -8.53
N GLU A 46 -1.23 8.81 -8.52
CA GLU A 46 -0.56 9.42 -9.67
C GLU A 46 0.74 8.70 -10.01
N GLU A 47 1.56 8.37 -9.02
CA GLU A 47 2.79 7.59 -9.22
C GLU A 47 2.47 6.21 -9.82
N PHE A 48 1.50 5.51 -9.24
CA PHE A 48 1.02 4.24 -9.78
C PHE A 48 0.59 4.35 -11.24
N LEU A 49 -0.25 5.34 -11.58
CA LEU A 49 -0.72 5.55 -12.95
C LEU A 49 0.42 5.92 -13.91
N GLU A 50 1.40 6.71 -13.46
CA GLU A 50 2.58 7.06 -14.26
C GLU A 50 3.40 5.81 -14.57
N VAL A 51 3.67 4.98 -13.55
CA VAL A 51 4.43 3.74 -13.71
C VAL A 51 3.69 2.76 -14.60
N ALA A 52 2.39 2.56 -14.39
CA ALA A 52 1.55 1.63 -15.15
C ALA A 52 1.51 1.96 -16.65
N LYS A 53 1.56 3.25 -17.02
CA LYS A 53 1.54 3.72 -18.41
C LYS A 53 2.85 3.52 -19.19
N ARG A 54 3.94 3.12 -18.52
CA ARG A 54 5.26 2.96 -19.15
C ARG A 54 5.19 1.93 -20.29
N PRO A 55 5.74 2.21 -21.49
CA PRO A 55 5.62 1.32 -22.67
C PRO A 55 6.10 -0.11 -22.42
N LYS A 56 7.13 -0.29 -21.59
CA LYS A 56 7.67 -1.61 -21.20
C LYS A 56 6.68 -2.49 -20.44
N LEU A 57 5.65 -1.90 -19.83
CA LEU A 57 4.66 -2.62 -19.02
C LEU A 57 3.45 -3.12 -19.83
N ARG A 58 3.20 -2.53 -21.01
CA ARG A 58 2.06 -2.88 -21.89
C ARG A 58 2.00 -4.35 -22.34
N ARG A 59 3.09 -5.09 -22.17
CA ARG A 59 3.17 -6.53 -22.51
C ARG A 59 2.69 -7.45 -21.37
N TYR A 60 2.51 -6.92 -20.16
CA TYR A 60 2.18 -7.73 -18.98
C TYR A 60 0.70 -7.68 -18.64
N PHE A 61 0.07 -6.52 -18.78
CA PHE A 61 -1.35 -6.30 -18.51
C PHE A 61 -1.94 -5.38 -19.56
N ASN A 62 -3.25 -5.51 -19.76
CA ASN A 62 -4.02 -4.72 -20.70
C ASN A 62 -4.76 -3.57 -19.99
N GLN A 63 -5.49 -2.76 -20.75
CA GLN A 63 -6.22 -1.61 -20.22
C GLN A 63 -7.37 -1.99 -19.27
N VAL A 64 -8.04 -3.12 -19.53
CA VAL A 64 -9.12 -3.64 -18.68
C VAL A 64 -8.57 -4.06 -17.32
N ASP A 65 -7.44 -4.76 -17.27
CA ASP A 65 -6.83 -5.17 -15.99
C ASP A 65 -6.49 -3.95 -15.10
N LEU A 66 -6.03 -2.85 -15.71
CA LEU A 66 -5.78 -1.59 -15.00
C LEU A 66 -7.08 -0.93 -14.55
N GLU A 67 -8.11 -0.92 -15.39
CA GLU A 67 -9.43 -0.34 -15.05
C GLU A 67 -10.10 -1.09 -13.91
N ASP A 68 -10.07 -2.42 -13.91
CA ASP A 68 -10.62 -3.26 -12.84
C ASP A 68 -9.91 -3.01 -11.50
N LEU A 69 -8.58 -2.85 -11.53
CA LEU A 69 -7.81 -2.49 -10.34
C LEU A 69 -8.15 -1.09 -9.85
N LEU A 70 -8.36 -0.11 -10.74
CA LEU A 70 -8.76 1.25 -10.36
C LEU A 70 -10.15 1.28 -9.74
N VAL A 71 -11.10 0.49 -10.25
CA VAL A 71 -12.42 0.32 -9.63
C VAL A 71 -12.28 -0.25 -8.22
N THR A 72 -11.41 -1.25 -8.04
CA THR A 72 -11.12 -1.81 -6.71
C THR A 72 -10.53 -0.76 -5.76
N ILE A 73 -9.61 0.08 -6.24
CA ILE A 73 -9.02 1.16 -5.45
C ILE A 73 -10.09 2.20 -5.06
N ASP A 74 -10.98 2.57 -5.97
CA ASP A 74 -12.06 3.51 -5.69
C ASP A 74 -13.09 2.96 -4.68
N GLU A 75 -13.42 1.67 -4.79
CA GLU A 75 -14.39 1.02 -3.90
C GLU A 75 -13.87 0.79 -2.47
N TYR A 76 -12.60 0.42 -2.32
CA TYR A 76 -12.03 -0.02 -1.03
C TYR A 76 -10.99 0.96 -0.45
N GLY A 77 -10.57 1.97 -1.21
CA GLY A 77 -9.58 2.96 -0.81
C GLY A 77 -10.16 4.17 -0.08
N GLU A 78 -9.53 4.56 1.02
CA GLU A 78 -9.75 5.83 1.69
C GLU A 78 -8.68 6.84 1.26
N PHE A 79 -9.10 7.91 0.57
CA PHE A 79 -8.19 8.95 0.10
C PHE A 79 -7.94 10.02 1.16
N ILE A 80 -6.67 10.18 1.50
CA ILE A 80 -6.15 11.11 2.50
C ILE A 80 -5.44 12.26 1.80
N LYS A 81 -5.77 13.48 2.24
CA LYS A 81 -5.04 14.68 1.84
C LYS A 81 -3.79 14.82 2.70
N VAL A 82 -2.64 14.53 2.11
CA VAL A 82 -1.33 14.71 2.73
C VAL A 82 -1.03 16.20 2.90
N LYS A 83 -0.58 16.57 4.10
CA LYS A 83 -0.21 17.93 4.54
C LYS A 83 1.12 17.92 5.29
N THR A 84 1.44 16.81 5.96
CA THR A 84 2.72 16.59 6.60
C THR A 84 3.82 16.53 5.54
N ILE A 85 4.96 17.15 5.84
CA ILE A 85 6.15 17.12 5.00
C ILE A 85 7.26 16.50 5.83
N LEU A 86 7.75 15.34 5.39
CA LEU A 86 8.87 14.63 6.00
C LEU A 86 10.00 14.57 5.00
N ASN A 87 11.23 14.70 5.51
CA ASN A 87 12.46 14.53 4.73
C ASN A 87 13.36 13.53 5.47
N ILE A 88 12.88 12.29 5.61
CA ILE A 88 13.51 11.25 6.44
C ILE A 88 14.04 10.11 5.56
N CYS A 89 13.29 9.73 4.52
CA CYS A 89 13.74 8.70 3.60
C CYS A 89 14.97 9.20 2.82
N ARG A 90 15.87 8.27 2.53
CA ARG A 90 17.06 8.53 1.71
C ARG A 90 16.69 8.85 0.27
N ASP A 91 15.68 8.18 -0.28
CA ASP A 91 15.06 8.59 -1.53
C ASP A 91 13.99 9.64 -1.22
N GLU A 92 14.23 10.87 -1.68
CA GLU A 92 13.31 11.98 -1.45
C GLU A 92 11.92 11.72 -2.05
N LYS A 93 11.84 10.88 -3.08
CA LYS A 93 10.57 10.52 -3.74
C LYS A 93 9.68 9.66 -2.89
N ASP A 94 10.20 8.91 -1.92
CA ASP A 94 9.38 8.05 -1.07
C ASP A 94 8.90 8.77 0.20
N ASN A 95 9.36 9.99 0.44
CA ASN A 95 8.94 10.75 1.62
C ASN A 95 7.43 11.00 1.68
N PHE A 96 6.74 11.08 0.54
CA PHE A 96 5.28 11.23 0.55
C PHE A 96 4.58 9.99 1.14
N LEU A 97 5.13 8.79 0.97
CA LEU A 97 4.60 7.57 1.59
C LEU A 97 4.68 7.68 3.11
N LEU A 98 5.81 8.16 3.62
CA LEU A 98 5.98 8.41 5.06
C LEU A 98 5.01 9.47 5.56
N SER A 99 4.84 10.59 4.83
CA SER A 99 3.86 11.62 5.18
C SER A 99 2.43 11.09 5.16
N LEU A 100 2.10 10.22 4.20
CA LEU A 100 0.81 9.53 4.12
C LEU A 100 0.60 8.58 5.30
N CYS A 101 1.63 7.90 5.78
CA CYS A 101 1.55 7.08 6.99
C CYS A 101 1.07 7.91 8.19
N VAL A 102 1.65 9.11 8.35
CA VAL A 102 1.30 10.04 9.42
C VAL A 102 -0.12 10.58 9.27
N ASP A 103 -0.42 11.24 8.15
CA ASP A 103 -1.70 11.92 7.95
C ASP A 103 -2.87 10.93 7.80
N GLY A 104 -2.58 9.75 7.28
CA GLY A 104 -3.55 8.68 7.09
C GLY A 104 -3.79 7.84 8.33
N ASN A 105 -3.05 8.09 9.42
CA ASN A 105 -3.02 7.26 10.63
C ASN A 105 -2.86 5.77 10.27
N ALA A 106 -1.91 5.45 9.38
CA ALA A 106 -1.71 4.07 8.94
C ALA A 106 -1.15 3.22 10.08
N ASP A 107 -1.62 1.97 10.17
CA ASP A 107 -1.04 0.96 11.05
C ASP A 107 0.12 0.25 10.35
N PHE A 108 0.03 0.09 9.01
CA PHE A 108 1.05 -0.57 8.21
C PHE A 108 1.36 0.17 6.91
N LEU A 109 2.65 0.26 6.59
CA LEU A 109 3.15 0.50 5.25
C LEU A 109 3.75 -0.80 4.72
N ILE A 110 3.16 -1.34 3.67
CA ILE A 110 3.65 -2.55 3.03
C ILE A 110 4.44 -2.16 1.79
N THR A 111 5.73 -2.48 1.79
CA THR A 111 6.68 -2.08 0.75
C THR A 111 7.74 -3.17 0.54
N GLY A 112 8.33 -3.19 -0.66
CA GLY A 112 9.53 -3.95 -0.97
C GLY A 112 10.81 -3.10 -0.96
N ASP A 113 10.70 -1.80 -0.74
CA ASP A 113 11.80 -0.86 -0.79
C ASP A 113 12.68 -0.95 0.46
N LYS A 114 13.98 -1.13 0.27
CA LYS A 114 14.94 -1.31 1.37
C LYS A 114 15.24 -0.01 2.13
N ASP A 115 15.20 1.14 1.45
CA ASP A 115 15.41 2.45 2.05
C ASP A 115 14.21 2.87 2.90
N LEU A 116 13.00 2.35 2.61
CA LEU A 116 11.85 2.45 3.53
C LEU A 116 11.89 1.40 4.64
N LEU A 117 12.17 0.13 4.31
CA LEU A 117 12.18 -0.97 5.30
C LEU A 117 13.20 -0.76 6.42
N ILE A 118 14.34 -0.12 6.15
CA ILE A 118 15.36 0.16 7.17
C ILE A 118 14.86 1.09 8.29
N LEU A 119 13.81 1.87 8.04
CA LEU A 119 13.18 2.73 9.05
C LEU A 119 12.42 1.91 10.10
N ASN A 120 11.98 0.69 9.76
CA ASN A 120 11.17 -0.25 10.56
C ASN A 120 9.79 0.27 10.98
N GLU A 121 9.71 1.51 11.47
CA GLU A 121 8.47 2.14 11.92
C GLU A 121 8.52 3.66 11.72
N ILE A 122 7.35 4.27 11.59
CA ILE A 122 7.18 5.72 11.64
C ILE A 122 5.93 6.07 12.45
N ASN A 123 6.10 6.79 13.55
CA ASN A 123 5.04 6.98 14.55
C ASN A 123 4.44 5.63 14.96
N GLN A 124 3.15 5.41 14.71
CA GLN A 124 2.45 4.14 14.97
C GLN A 124 2.48 3.15 13.79
N THR A 125 3.03 3.55 12.64
CA THR A 125 3.00 2.75 11.41
C THR A 125 4.19 1.78 11.37
N LYS A 126 3.92 0.47 11.31
CA LYS A 126 4.94 -0.56 11.06
C LYS A 126 5.23 -0.63 9.56
N ILE A 127 6.51 -0.60 9.19
CA ILE A 127 6.95 -0.73 7.79
C ILE A 127 7.41 -2.17 7.58
N THR A 128 6.79 -2.88 6.65
CA THR A 128 7.02 -4.32 6.48
C THR A 128 6.86 -4.77 5.03
N THR A 129 7.28 -6.00 4.74
CA THR A 129 7.04 -6.63 3.44
C THR A 129 5.67 -7.30 3.40
N ILE A 130 5.11 -7.49 2.20
CA ILE A 130 3.82 -8.20 2.07
C ILE A 130 3.88 -9.63 2.61
N SER A 131 5.01 -10.32 2.41
CA SER A 131 5.21 -11.67 2.94
C SER A 131 5.24 -11.71 4.46
N ALA A 132 5.96 -10.77 5.09
CA ALA A 132 5.99 -10.68 6.55
C ALA A 132 4.61 -10.26 7.10
N PHE A 133 3.93 -9.31 6.43
CA PHE A 133 2.59 -8.90 6.81
C PHE A 133 1.61 -10.06 6.81
N LEU A 134 1.59 -10.90 5.77
CA LEU A 134 0.66 -12.03 5.68
C LEU A 134 1.05 -13.20 6.61
N ASN A 135 2.35 -13.44 6.81
CA ASN A 135 2.83 -14.50 7.71
C ASN A 135 2.58 -14.17 9.19
N ASP A 136 2.71 -12.90 9.60
CA ASP A 136 2.50 -12.47 10.99
C ASP A 136 0.99 -12.45 11.37
N ASN A 137 0.05 -12.56 10.42
CA ASN A 137 -1.37 -12.14 10.58
C ASN A 137 -2.44 -13.16 10.15
N PHE A 138 -2.40 -14.42 10.58
CA PHE A 138 -3.66 -15.19 10.62
C PHE A 138 -4.07 -15.75 11.98
N GLU A 139 -3.15 -15.88 12.94
CA GLU A 139 -3.49 -16.43 14.26
C GLU A 139 -3.09 -15.53 15.45
N ASP A 140 -1.93 -14.84 15.43
CA ASP A 140 -1.38 -14.26 16.66
C ASP A 140 -1.75 -12.80 16.97
N ILE A 141 -2.31 -12.03 16.02
CA ILE A 141 -2.58 -10.59 16.20
C ILE A 141 -4.02 -10.29 16.73
N LEU A 142 -4.88 -11.29 16.83
CA LEU A 142 -6.28 -11.11 17.30
C LEU A 142 -6.51 -11.49 18.77
N ASP A 143 -5.53 -12.11 19.43
CA ASP A 143 -5.69 -12.66 20.79
C ASP A 143 -4.98 -11.83 21.89
N HIS A 144 -4.48 -10.63 21.59
CA HIS A 144 -3.87 -9.72 22.58
C HIS A 144 -4.48 -8.32 22.58
#